data_AF-A0A081DDG8-F1
#
_entry.id   AF-A0A081DDG8-F1
#
_cell.length_a   1.000
_cell.length_b   1.000
_cell.length_c   1.000
_cell.angle_alpha   90.00
_cell.angle_beta   90.00
_cell.angle_gamma   90.00
#
_symmetry.space_group_name_H-M   'P 1'
#
loop_
_entity.id
_entity.type
_entity.pdbx_description
1 polymer ?
#
loop_
_entity_poly.entity_id
_entity_poly.type
_entity_poly.pdbx_seq_one_letter_code
_entity_poly.pdbx_strand_id
1 'polypeptide(L)'
;MLSLLAEIYSTFPEQGDADQPELIMFIDEAHLIFDQASGALLDQIESIVKLIRSKGIGLYFVTQNPTDIPEGVLSQLGLKIQHALRAFTAKDRKAIKLTAQNYPETEFYDTAEVLTSLGIGEALISALDEKGRPSPLAATLLRAPASRMDVLTDRELSDLIADSELTDKYNEEINRESAEEILQEKIEKANEDEIKEKAKVEKAKAKKSSSRRTSTRQNPIIKVLTSASFIRGVMGILGKALK
;
A
#
# COMPACT_ATOMS: atom_id res chain seq x y z
N MET A 1 5.96 -14.07 -1.08
CA MET A 1 4.81 -14.46 -1.92
C MET A 1 4.08 -15.69 -1.38
N LEU A 2 4.75 -16.80 -1.08
CA LEU A 2 4.06 -17.99 -0.50
C LEU A 2 3.45 -17.74 0.89
N SER A 3 4.12 -16.95 1.74
CA SER A 3 3.53 -16.47 2.99
C SER A 3 2.22 -15.70 2.76
N LEU A 4 2.13 -14.94 1.67
CA LEU A 4 0.96 -14.15 1.33
C LEU A 4 -0.20 -15.07 0.92
N LEU A 5 0.05 -16.06 0.07
CA LEU A 5 -0.94 -17.08 -0.30
C LEU A 5 -1.49 -17.84 0.92
N ALA A 6 -0.60 -18.25 1.82
CA ALA A 6 -0.97 -18.96 3.04
C ALA A 6 -1.75 -18.07 4.03
N GLU A 7 -1.34 -16.81 4.17
CA GLU A 7 -2.00 -15.83 5.03
C GLU A 7 -3.37 -15.43 4.48
N ILE A 8 -3.49 -15.22 3.17
CA ILE A 8 -4.78 -14.98 2.50
C ILE A 8 -5.72 -16.15 2.78
N TYR A 9 -5.27 -17.39 2.55
CA TYR A 9 -6.09 -18.57 2.81
C TYR A 9 -6.53 -18.68 4.29
N SER A 10 -5.65 -18.34 5.24
CA SER A 10 -5.95 -18.46 6.67
C SER A 10 -6.80 -17.32 7.25
N THR A 11 -6.72 -16.12 6.67
CA THR A 11 -7.37 -14.92 7.21
C THR A 11 -8.70 -14.59 6.53
N PHE A 12 -8.89 -14.94 5.25
CA PHE A 12 -10.10 -14.59 4.53
C PHE A 12 -11.29 -15.48 4.95
N PRO A 13 -12.49 -14.89 5.12
CA PRO A 13 -13.71 -15.67 5.39
C PRO A 13 -14.11 -16.53 4.19
N GLU A 14 -14.85 -17.61 4.44
CA GLU A 14 -15.51 -18.36 3.35
C GLU A 14 -16.67 -17.53 2.81
N GLN A 15 -16.70 -17.30 1.49
CA GLN A 15 -17.76 -16.56 0.81
C GLN A 15 -18.78 -17.48 0.11
N GLY A 16 -18.41 -18.74 -0.15
CA GLY A 16 -19.25 -19.66 -0.92
C GLY A 16 -19.01 -19.51 -2.43
N ASP A 17 -20.03 -19.76 -3.25
CA ASP A 17 -19.95 -19.68 -4.72
C ASP A 17 -20.49 -18.33 -5.18
N ALA A 18 -19.65 -17.30 -5.09
CA ALA A 18 -19.96 -15.96 -5.60
C ALA A 18 -19.75 -15.92 -7.12
N ASP A 19 -20.64 -15.22 -7.84
CA ASP A 19 -20.57 -15.11 -9.31
C ASP A 19 -19.29 -14.39 -9.80
N GLN A 20 -18.69 -13.57 -8.94
CA GLN A 20 -17.48 -12.80 -9.23
C GLN A 20 -16.47 -12.90 -8.08
N PRO A 21 -15.16 -12.99 -8.39
CA PRO A 21 -14.14 -13.01 -7.34
C PRO A 21 -14.03 -11.64 -6.67
N GLU A 22 -13.90 -11.63 -5.34
CA GLU A 22 -13.62 -10.43 -4.55
C GLU A 22 -12.16 -9.99 -4.71
N LEU A 23 -11.26 -10.94 -4.95
CA LEU A 23 -9.84 -10.70 -5.16
C LEU A 23 -9.32 -11.53 -6.33
N ILE A 24 -8.57 -10.90 -7.22
CA ILE A 24 -7.83 -11.59 -8.27
C ILE A 24 -6.34 -11.41 -8.02
N MET A 25 -5.60 -12.52 -8.01
CA MET A 25 -4.15 -12.53 -7.86
C MET A 25 -3.48 -13.10 -9.11
N PHE A 26 -2.63 -12.29 -9.72
CA PHE A 26 -1.75 -12.69 -10.81
C PHE A 26 -0.37 -13.00 -10.26
N ILE A 27 0.10 -14.20 -10.56
CA ILE A 27 1.45 -14.65 -10.25
C ILE A 27 2.21 -14.74 -11.57
N ASP A 28 3.03 -13.73 -11.81
CA ASP A 28 3.94 -13.71 -12.94
C ASP A 28 5.17 -14.58 -12.70
N GLU A 29 5.71 -15.14 -13.77
CA GLU A 29 6.80 -16.12 -13.76
C GLU A 29 6.60 -17.25 -12.75
N ALA A 30 5.41 -17.86 -12.78
CA ALA A 30 4.97 -18.85 -11.82
C ALA A 30 5.91 -20.06 -11.70
N HIS A 31 6.69 -20.39 -12.74
CA HIS A 31 7.69 -21.46 -12.73
C HIS A 31 8.69 -21.32 -11.56
N LEU A 32 9.04 -20.08 -11.18
CA LEU A 32 9.96 -19.81 -10.07
C LEU A 32 9.44 -20.32 -8.72
N ILE A 33 8.12 -20.37 -8.54
CA ILE A 33 7.51 -20.92 -7.33
C ILE A 33 7.74 -22.42 -7.27
N PHE A 34 7.53 -23.11 -8.40
CA PHE A 34 7.47 -24.56 -8.44
C PHE A 34 8.86 -25.20 -8.54
N ASP A 35 9.79 -24.60 -9.28
CA ASP A 35 11.13 -25.14 -9.49
C ASP A 35 11.97 -25.22 -8.20
N GLN A 36 11.74 -24.30 -7.26
CA GLN A 36 12.48 -24.23 -5.99
C GLN A 36 11.68 -24.77 -4.80
N ALA A 37 10.45 -25.23 -5.02
CA ALA A 37 9.60 -25.69 -3.93
C ALA A 37 10.01 -27.08 -3.44
N SER A 38 9.98 -27.26 -2.11
CA SER A 38 10.03 -28.58 -1.51
C SER A 38 8.73 -29.35 -1.80
N GLY A 39 8.76 -30.69 -1.73
CA GLY A 39 7.55 -31.50 -1.93
C GLY A 39 6.39 -31.08 -1.01
N ALA A 40 6.68 -30.85 0.28
CA ALA A 40 5.68 -30.37 1.24
C ALA A 40 5.08 -29.01 0.85
N LEU A 41 5.86 -28.13 0.24
CA LEU A 41 5.38 -26.83 -0.23
C LEU A 41 4.50 -26.97 -1.48
N LEU A 42 4.86 -27.88 -2.40
CA LEU A 42 4.02 -28.20 -3.56
C LEU A 42 2.65 -28.73 -3.12
N ASP A 43 2.62 -29.66 -2.16
CA ASP A 43 1.39 -30.22 -1.60
C ASP A 43 0.50 -29.13 -0.96
N GLN A 44 1.13 -28.18 -0.27
CA GLN A 44 0.44 -27.04 0.33
C GLN A 44 -0.14 -26.11 -0.73
N ILE A 45 0.63 -25.79 -1.79
CA ILE A 45 0.14 -24.96 -2.89
C ILE A 45 -1.04 -25.65 -3.58
N GLU A 46 -0.94 -26.95 -3.86
CA GLU A 46 -2.03 -27.70 -4.47
C GLU A 46 -3.30 -27.65 -3.61
N SER A 47 -3.16 -27.78 -2.29
CA SER A 47 -4.27 -27.66 -1.34
C SER A 47 -4.88 -26.25 -1.34
N ILE A 48 -4.05 -25.21 -1.38
CA ILE A 48 -4.51 -23.82 -1.48
C ILE A 48 -5.29 -23.63 -2.78
N VAL A 49 -4.73 -24.00 -3.93
CA VAL A 49 -5.38 -23.82 -5.25
C VAL A 49 -6.76 -24.51 -5.29
N LYS A 50 -6.93 -25.66 -4.65
CA LYS A 50 -8.22 -26.37 -4.55
C LYS A 50 -9.26 -25.61 -3.74
N LEU A 51 -8.85 -24.94 -2.66
CA LEU A 51 -9.78 -24.35 -1.68
C LEU A 51 -9.97 -22.84 -1.87
N ILE A 52 -9.04 -22.16 -2.54
CA ILE A 52 -9.02 -20.68 -2.65
C ILE A 52 -10.27 -20.12 -3.35
N ARG A 53 -10.94 -20.93 -4.19
CA ARG A 53 -12.20 -20.55 -4.85
C ARG A 53 -13.33 -20.27 -3.85
N SER A 54 -13.47 -21.05 -2.77
CA SER A 54 -14.56 -20.85 -1.80
C SER A 54 -14.39 -19.59 -0.95
N LYS A 55 -13.19 -19.02 -0.95
CA LYS A 55 -12.86 -17.70 -0.39
C LYS A 55 -13.20 -16.54 -1.33
N GLY A 56 -13.73 -16.80 -2.52
CA GLY A 56 -13.99 -15.77 -3.53
C GLY A 56 -12.74 -15.22 -4.20
N ILE A 57 -11.66 -16.00 -4.28
CA ILE A 57 -10.36 -15.53 -4.79
C ILE A 57 -10.01 -16.25 -6.09
N GLY A 58 -9.74 -15.47 -7.13
CA GLY A 58 -9.27 -15.94 -8.43
C GLY A 58 -7.74 -15.95 -8.50
N LEU A 59 -7.15 -17.09 -8.86
CA LEU A 59 -5.69 -17.24 -8.98
C LEU A 59 -5.28 -17.48 -10.44
N TYR A 60 -4.34 -16.68 -10.93
CA TYR A 60 -3.84 -16.75 -12.30
C TYR A 60 -2.33 -16.95 -12.27
N PHE A 61 -1.88 -18.07 -12.86
CA PHE A 61 -0.46 -18.34 -13.04
C PHE A 61 -0.04 -17.98 -14.46
N VAL A 62 0.94 -17.08 -14.58
CA VAL A 62 1.51 -16.66 -15.86
C VAL A 62 2.91 -17.25 -15.96
N THR A 63 3.14 -18.01 -17.03
CA THR A 63 4.43 -18.68 -17.29
C THR A 63 4.66 -18.79 -18.79
N GLN A 64 5.92 -18.97 -19.17
CA GLN A 64 6.33 -19.14 -20.56
C GLN A 64 5.96 -20.53 -21.09
N ASN A 65 6.15 -21.58 -20.29
CA ASN A 65 5.75 -22.94 -20.66
C ASN A 65 4.81 -23.55 -19.61
N PRO A 66 3.70 -24.17 -20.03
CA PRO A 66 2.76 -24.81 -19.10
C PRO A 66 3.34 -26.05 -18.43
N THR A 67 4.40 -26.65 -19.00
CA THR A 67 5.11 -27.79 -18.41
C THR A 67 5.85 -27.45 -17.12
N ASP A 68 6.05 -26.15 -16.86
CA ASP A 68 6.74 -25.67 -15.66
C ASP A 68 5.78 -25.57 -14.46
N ILE A 69 4.49 -25.83 -14.67
CA ILE A 69 3.47 -25.95 -13.62
C ILE A 69 3.22 -27.43 -13.34
N PRO A 70 3.27 -27.88 -12.07
CA PRO A 70 2.97 -29.26 -11.70
C PRO A 70 1.57 -29.69 -12.14
N GLU A 71 1.43 -30.94 -12.58
CA GLU A 71 0.17 -31.51 -13.08
C GLU A 71 -0.98 -31.41 -12.05
N GLY A 72 -0.67 -31.64 -10.78
CA GLY A 72 -1.63 -31.50 -9.68
C GLY A 72 -2.26 -30.11 -9.63
N VAL A 73 -1.46 -29.05 -9.82
CA VAL A 73 -1.93 -27.66 -9.87
C VAL A 73 -2.61 -27.36 -11.21
N LEU A 74 -1.99 -27.75 -12.33
CA LEU A 74 -2.51 -27.50 -13.67
C LEU A 74 -3.90 -28.11 -13.88
N SER A 75 -4.20 -29.24 -13.25
CA SER A 75 -5.50 -29.90 -13.28
C SER A 75 -6.62 -29.11 -12.59
N GLN A 76 -6.28 -28.23 -11.65
CA GLN A 76 -7.24 -27.40 -10.93
C GLN A 76 -7.53 -26.07 -11.64
N LEU A 77 -6.73 -25.71 -12.64
CA LEU A 77 -6.89 -24.46 -13.39
C LEU A 77 -7.96 -24.63 -14.48
N GLY A 78 -9.11 -23.99 -14.26
CA GLY A 78 -10.23 -24.06 -15.18
C GLY A 78 -10.09 -23.20 -16.44
N LEU A 79 -9.41 -22.06 -16.34
CA LEU A 79 -9.15 -21.18 -17.47
C LEU A 79 -7.73 -21.40 -17.98
N LYS A 80 -7.62 -21.65 -19.28
CA LYS A 80 -6.34 -21.79 -19.99
C LYS A 80 -6.31 -20.81 -21.16
N ILE A 81 -5.31 -19.94 -21.15
CA ILE A 81 -5.01 -18.99 -22.23
C ILE A 81 -3.59 -19.27 -22.68
N GLN A 82 -3.42 -19.83 -23.87
CA GLN A 82 -2.13 -20.20 -24.40
C GLN A 82 -1.80 -19.39 -25.64
N HIS A 83 -0.80 -18.53 -25.47
CA HIS A 83 -0.18 -17.83 -26.58
C HIS A 83 0.72 -18.77 -27.39
N ALA A 84 1.15 -18.25 -28.54
CA ALA A 84 2.02 -18.94 -29.47
C ALA A 84 3.28 -19.53 -28.80
N LEU A 85 3.54 -20.81 -29.07
CA LEU A 85 4.75 -21.49 -28.64
C LEU A 85 5.72 -21.62 -29.82
N ARG A 86 6.99 -21.31 -29.59
CA ARG A 86 8.04 -21.42 -30.62
C ARG A 86 8.87 -22.66 -30.37
N ALA A 87 9.06 -23.45 -31.43
CA ALA A 87 9.84 -24.67 -31.37
C ALA A 87 11.24 -24.46 -31.97
N PHE A 88 12.26 -24.29 -31.13
CA PHE A 88 13.65 -24.21 -31.57
C PHE A 88 14.40 -25.52 -31.32
N THR A 89 14.04 -26.23 -30.25
CA THR A 89 14.68 -27.47 -29.82
C THR A 89 13.74 -28.68 -29.93
N ALA A 90 14.30 -29.88 -29.81
CA ALA A 90 13.50 -31.10 -29.71
C ALA A 90 12.67 -31.16 -28.41
N LYS A 91 13.12 -30.49 -27.35
CA LYS A 91 12.39 -30.35 -26.08
C LYS A 91 11.12 -29.53 -26.32
N ASP A 92 11.24 -28.40 -27.02
CA ASP A 92 10.11 -27.51 -27.31
C ASP A 92 9.04 -28.20 -28.14
N ARG A 93 9.43 -28.99 -29.15
CA ARG A 93 8.48 -29.78 -29.95
C ARG A 93 7.70 -30.79 -29.11
N LYS A 94 8.36 -31.42 -28.12
CA LYS A 94 7.67 -32.32 -27.17
C LYS A 94 6.74 -31.53 -26.25
N ALA A 95 7.18 -30.39 -25.74
CA ALA A 95 6.37 -29.54 -24.87
C ALA A 95 5.12 -29.02 -25.59
N ILE A 96 5.22 -28.62 -26.86
CA ILE A 96 4.07 -28.22 -27.68
C ILE A 96 3.09 -29.37 -27.84
N LYS A 97 3.57 -30.58 -28.13
CA LYS A 97 2.70 -31.76 -28.28
C LYS A 97 1.97 -32.09 -26.98
N LEU A 98 2.67 -32.05 -25.84
CA LEU A 98 2.06 -32.27 -24.52
C LEU A 98 1.06 -31.15 -24.18
N THR A 99 1.39 -29.91 -24.51
CA THR A 99 0.50 -28.76 -24.29
C THR A 99 -0.77 -28.88 -25.11
N ALA A 100 -0.68 -29.30 -26.36
CA ALA A 100 -1.83 -29.52 -27.23
C ALA A 100 -2.80 -30.59 -26.66
N GLN A 101 -2.25 -31.63 -26.02
CA GLN A 101 -3.02 -32.71 -25.39
C GLN A 101 -3.77 -32.26 -24.12
N ASN A 102 -3.42 -31.11 -23.55
CA ASN A 102 -4.10 -30.55 -22.37
C ASN A 102 -5.42 -29.82 -22.71
N TYR A 103 -5.75 -29.71 -23.99
CA TYR A 103 -6.95 -29.06 -24.49
C TYR A 103 -7.99 -30.06 -24.99
N PRO A 104 -9.28 -29.69 -24.98
CA PRO A 104 -10.33 -30.50 -25.60
C PRO A 104 -10.02 -30.77 -27.07
N GLU A 105 -10.33 -31.98 -27.53
CA GLU A 105 -10.27 -32.32 -28.95
C GLU A 105 -11.25 -31.44 -29.74
N THR A 106 -10.85 -31.08 -30.96
CA THR A 106 -11.61 -30.19 -31.83
C THR A 106 -11.54 -30.71 -33.26
N GLU A 107 -12.66 -30.64 -33.99
CA GLU A 107 -12.73 -31.01 -35.41
C GLU A 107 -12.29 -29.88 -36.33
N PHE A 108 -12.14 -28.66 -35.80
CA PHE A 108 -11.90 -27.46 -36.60
C PHE A 108 -10.43 -27.25 -36.98
N TYR A 109 -9.50 -27.74 -36.16
CA TYR A 109 -8.07 -27.54 -36.38
C TYR A 109 -7.19 -28.52 -35.60
N ASP A 110 -5.97 -28.74 -36.08
CA ASP A 110 -4.93 -29.43 -35.30
C ASP A 110 -4.35 -28.45 -34.25
N THR A 111 -4.64 -28.73 -32.97
CA THR A 111 -4.20 -27.89 -31.84
C THR A 111 -2.68 -27.68 -31.82
N ALA A 112 -1.89 -28.70 -32.15
CA ALA A 112 -0.42 -28.58 -32.14
C ALA A 112 0.08 -27.70 -33.29
N GLU A 113 -0.53 -27.80 -34.47
CA GLU A 113 -0.22 -26.95 -35.62
C GLU A 113 -0.61 -25.49 -35.35
N VAL A 114 -1.82 -25.27 -34.81
CA VAL A 114 -2.29 -23.94 -34.44
C VAL A 114 -1.37 -23.29 -33.42
N LEU A 115 -0.99 -23.99 -32.34
CA LEU A 115 -0.07 -23.46 -31.31
C LEU A 115 1.24 -22.89 -31.89
N THR A 116 1.74 -23.48 -32.97
CA THR A 116 2.97 -23.02 -33.62
C THR A 116 2.75 -21.88 -34.62
N SER A 117 1.57 -21.82 -35.24
CA SER A 117 1.24 -20.83 -36.28
C SER A 117 0.66 -19.52 -35.72
N LEU A 118 0.20 -19.50 -34.45
CA LEU A 118 -0.30 -18.28 -33.80
C LEU A 118 0.70 -17.12 -33.87
N GLY A 119 0.18 -15.95 -34.24
CA GLY A 119 0.86 -14.67 -34.28
C GLY A 119 0.89 -13.95 -32.93
N ILE A 120 1.45 -12.74 -32.93
CA ILE A 120 1.43 -11.86 -31.76
C ILE A 120 -0.02 -11.37 -31.56
N GLY A 121 -0.49 -11.42 -30.32
CA GLY A 121 -1.86 -11.06 -29.99
C GLY A 121 -2.88 -12.15 -30.27
N GLU A 122 -2.45 -13.35 -30.69
CA GLU A 122 -3.34 -14.51 -30.84
C GLU A 122 -3.10 -15.51 -29.71
N ALA A 123 -4.16 -16.22 -29.30
CA ALA A 123 -4.11 -17.25 -28.28
C ALA A 123 -5.18 -18.32 -28.49
N LEU A 124 -4.92 -19.51 -27.97
CA LEU A 124 -5.92 -20.55 -27.76
C LEU A 124 -6.53 -20.39 -26.37
N ILE A 125 -7.85 -20.37 -26.31
CA ILE A 125 -8.61 -20.16 -25.07
C ILE A 125 -9.53 -21.34 -24.84
N SER A 126 -9.53 -21.83 -23.60
CA SER A 126 -10.49 -22.80 -23.08
C SER A 126 -10.81 -22.43 -21.64
N ALA A 127 -12.09 -22.45 -21.28
CA ALA A 127 -12.56 -22.22 -19.91
C ALA A 127 -13.39 -23.41 -19.44
N LEU A 128 -13.88 -23.38 -18.20
CA LEU A 128 -14.93 -24.30 -17.74
C LEU A 128 -16.30 -23.65 -17.88
N ASP A 129 -17.30 -24.43 -18.27
CA ASP A 129 -18.71 -24.04 -18.22
C ASP A 129 -19.25 -24.07 -16.78
N GLU A 130 -20.50 -23.63 -16.57
CA GLU A 130 -21.19 -23.64 -15.27
C GLU A 130 -21.28 -25.04 -14.63
N LYS A 131 -21.11 -26.10 -15.43
CA LYS A 131 -21.12 -27.50 -14.97
C LYS A 131 -19.72 -28.06 -14.78
N GLY A 132 -18.68 -27.23 -14.87
CA GLY A 132 -17.28 -27.63 -14.71
C GLY A 132 -16.72 -28.41 -15.90
N ARG A 133 -17.38 -28.38 -17.06
CA ARG A 133 -16.90 -29.04 -18.28
C ARG A 133 -16.07 -28.07 -19.12
N PRO A 134 -14.97 -28.51 -19.74
CA PRO A 134 -14.21 -27.66 -20.65
C PRO A 134 -15.09 -27.15 -21.80
N SER A 135 -15.04 -25.85 -22.05
CA SER A 135 -15.59 -25.22 -23.24
C SER A 135 -14.85 -25.73 -24.49
N PRO A 136 -15.49 -25.71 -25.67
CA PRO A 136 -14.76 -25.91 -26.92
C PRO A 136 -13.54 -24.99 -27.00
N LEU A 137 -12.44 -25.52 -27.52
CA LEU A 137 -11.23 -24.75 -27.74
C LEU A 137 -11.51 -23.65 -28.77
N ALA A 138 -11.01 -22.44 -28.54
CA ALA A 138 -11.18 -21.31 -29.45
C ALA A 138 -9.84 -20.62 -29.78
N ALA A 139 -9.48 -20.59 -31.06
CA ALA A 139 -8.40 -19.73 -31.57
C ALA A 139 -8.91 -18.29 -31.65
N THR A 140 -8.29 -17.40 -30.87
CA THR A 140 -8.82 -16.07 -30.58
C THR A 140 -7.76 -14.99 -30.82
N LEU A 141 -8.15 -13.94 -31.55
CA LEU A 141 -7.37 -12.70 -31.64
C LEU A 141 -7.71 -11.82 -30.43
N LEU A 142 -6.71 -11.56 -29.61
CA LEU A 142 -6.82 -10.76 -28.40
C LEU A 142 -6.72 -9.29 -28.76
N ARG A 143 -7.68 -8.52 -28.25
CA ARG A 143 -7.63 -7.07 -28.30
C ARG A 143 -6.80 -6.56 -27.14
N ALA A 144 -5.83 -5.69 -27.42
CA ALA A 144 -5.09 -5.00 -26.37
C ALA A 144 -6.07 -4.25 -25.45
N PRO A 145 -5.84 -4.27 -24.11
CA PRO A 145 -6.67 -3.52 -23.20
C PRO A 145 -6.63 -2.04 -23.57
N ALA A 146 -7.80 -1.40 -23.58
CA ALA A 146 -7.87 0.05 -23.69
C ALA A 146 -7.50 0.63 -22.33
N SER A 147 -6.25 1.05 -22.15
CA SER A 147 -5.84 1.84 -21.00
C SER A 147 -5.98 3.33 -21.32
N ARG A 148 -6.41 4.11 -20.32
CA ARG A 148 -6.23 5.56 -20.34
C ARG A 148 -4.83 5.84 -19.81
N MET A 149 -3.95 6.29 -20.69
CA MET A 149 -2.63 6.80 -20.33
C MET A 149 -2.74 8.25 -19.85
N ASP A 150 -3.31 8.48 -18.68
CA ASP A 150 -3.21 9.76 -17.96
C ASP A 150 -3.77 9.63 -16.53
N VAL A 151 -3.49 10.61 -15.68
CA VAL A 151 -4.15 10.73 -14.38
C VAL A 151 -5.65 11.03 -14.55
N LEU A 152 -6.44 10.60 -13.57
CA LEU A 152 -7.84 11.02 -13.46
C LEU A 152 -7.87 12.55 -13.28
N THR A 153 -8.85 13.21 -13.89
CA THR A 153 -9.08 14.63 -13.61
C THR A 153 -9.57 14.81 -12.17
N ASP A 154 -9.34 15.98 -11.57
CA ASP A 154 -9.78 16.27 -10.20
C ASP A 154 -11.28 16.03 -9.99
N ARG A 155 -12.08 16.28 -11.03
CA ARG A 155 -13.53 16.02 -11.03
C ARG A 155 -13.83 14.52 -10.99
N GLU A 156 -13.23 13.74 -11.89
CA GLU A 156 -13.43 12.29 -11.92
C GLU A 156 -12.98 11.64 -10.62
N LEU A 157 -11.85 12.10 -10.05
CA LEU A 157 -11.35 11.61 -8.78
C LEU A 157 -12.31 11.94 -7.64
N SER A 158 -12.82 13.16 -7.58
CA SER A 158 -13.79 13.59 -6.56
C SER A 158 -15.09 12.78 -6.64
N ASP A 159 -15.60 12.54 -7.85
CA ASP A 159 -16.81 11.75 -8.08
C ASP A 159 -16.59 10.29 -7.64
N LEU A 160 -15.43 9.68 -7.95
CA LEU A 160 -15.06 8.34 -7.52
C LEU A 160 -14.91 8.20 -6.00
N ILE A 161 -14.30 9.20 -5.34
CA ILE A 161 -14.17 9.21 -3.88
C ILE A 161 -15.55 9.36 -3.24
N ALA A 162 -16.41 10.22 -3.77
CA ALA A 162 -17.76 10.43 -3.23
C ALA A 162 -18.64 9.17 -3.34
N ASP A 163 -18.45 8.35 -4.37
CA ASP A 163 -19.22 7.11 -4.59
C ASP A 163 -18.66 5.90 -3.82
N SER A 164 -17.47 6.01 -3.24
CA SER A 164 -16.79 4.91 -2.55
C SER A 164 -17.35 4.67 -1.15
N GLU A 165 -17.77 3.43 -0.88
CA GLU A 165 -18.20 2.97 0.45
C GLU A 165 -17.08 3.04 1.51
N LEU A 166 -15.82 3.14 1.08
CA LEU A 166 -14.66 3.21 1.96
C LEU A 166 -14.38 4.62 2.48
N THR A 167 -15.02 5.63 1.89
CA THR A 167 -14.76 7.05 2.19
C THR A 167 -15.03 7.37 3.65
N ASP A 168 -16.13 6.88 4.22
CA ASP A 168 -16.46 7.11 5.63
C ASP A 168 -15.39 6.58 6.60
N LYS A 169 -14.65 5.54 6.20
CA LYS A 169 -13.64 4.90 7.06
C LYS A 169 -12.24 5.46 6.85
N TYR A 170 -11.90 5.85 5.63
CA TYR A 170 -10.50 6.13 5.24
C TYR A 170 -10.26 7.57 4.78
N ASN A 171 -11.29 8.39 4.56
CA ASN A 171 -11.13 9.75 4.06
C ASN A 171 -10.80 10.78 5.16
N GLU A 172 -10.72 10.36 6.41
CA GLU A 172 -10.23 11.20 7.50
C GLU A 172 -8.69 11.21 7.53
N GLU A 173 -8.10 12.39 7.34
CA GLU A 173 -6.66 12.58 7.59
C GLU A 173 -6.38 12.52 9.09
N ILE A 174 -5.83 11.39 9.53
CA ILE A 174 -5.39 11.22 10.92
C ILE A 174 -3.99 11.83 11.07
N ASN A 175 -3.93 13.09 11.49
CA ASN A 175 -2.67 13.69 11.93
C ASN A 175 -2.36 13.22 13.36
N ARG A 176 -1.44 12.26 13.49
CA ARG A 176 -1.00 11.76 14.80
C ARG A 176 0.05 12.70 15.37
N GLU A 177 -0.06 13.00 16.66
CA GLU A 177 1.00 13.73 17.38
C GLU A 177 2.33 13.01 17.21
N SER A 178 3.32 13.76 16.74
CA SER A 178 4.67 13.28 16.54
C SER A 178 5.40 13.11 17.88
N ALA A 179 6.40 12.22 17.91
CA ALA A 179 7.21 12.02 19.11
C ALA A 179 7.96 13.29 19.53
N GLU A 180 8.27 14.17 18.58
CA GLU A 180 8.91 15.47 18.81
C GLU A 180 7.96 16.46 19.48
N GLU A 181 6.70 16.56 19.04
CA GLU A 181 5.67 17.42 19.68
C GLU A 181 5.42 16.97 21.13
N ILE A 182 5.29 15.66 21.37
CA ILE A 182 5.12 15.10 22.70
C ILE A 182 6.34 15.39 23.60
N LEU A 183 7.54 15.35 23.05
CA LEU A 183 8.78 15.62 23.79
C LEU A 183 8.91 17.12 24.13
N GLN A 184 8.62 17.98 23.16
CA GLN A 184 8.64 19.43 23.32
C GLN A 184 7.66 19.87 24.41
N GLU A 185 6.43 19.33 24.39
CA GLU A 185 5.42 19.65 25.39
C GLU A 185 5.84 19.21 26.81
N LYS A 186 6.55 18.08 26.94
CA LYS A 186 7.14 17.62 28.20
C LYS A 186 8.26 18.54 28.70
N ILE A 187 9.12 19.00 27.80
CA ILE A 187 10.20 19.94 28.12
C ILE A 187 9.62 21.28 28.58
N GLU A 188 8.59 21.78 27.90
CA GLU A 188 7.90 23.03 28.25
C GLU A 188 7.22 22.93 29.62
N LYS A 189 6.51 21.83 29.91
CA LYS A 189 5.96 21.56 31.25
C LYS A 189 7.05 21.53 32.33
N ALA A 190 8.17 20.85 32.08
CA ALA A 190 9.28 20.79 33.04
C ALA A 190 9.89 22.18 33.30
N ASN A 191 10.06 22.99 32.25
CA ASN A 191 10.57 24.37 32.37
C ASN A 191 9.58 25.27 33.12
N GLU A 192 8.28 25.16 32.86
CA GLU A 192 7.26 25.91 33.59
C GLU A 192 7.24 25.57 35.08
N ASP A 193 7.37 24.29 35.42
CA ASP A 193 7.39 23.84 36.80
C ASP A 193 8.64 24.34 37.53
N GLU A 194 9.81 24.30 36.88
CA GLU A 194 11.04 24.90 37.42
C GLU A 194 10.90 26.42 37.66
N ILE A 195 10.30 27.16 36.72
CA ILE A 195 10.08 28.61 36.85
C ILE A 195 9.11 28.90 38.00
N LYS A 196 8.02 28.13 38.13
CA LYS A 196 7.06 28.25 39.24
C LYS A 196 7.71 27.92 40.58
N GLU A 197 8.62 26.96 40.63
CA GLU A 197 9.35 26.57 41.85
C GLU A 197 10.37 27.64 42.26
N LYS A 198 11.17 28.15 41.31
CA LYS A 198 12.12 29.26 41.55
C LYS A 198 11.39 30.53 42.03
N ALA A 199 10.25 30.87 41.43
CA ALA A 199 9.43 32.00 41.85
C ALA A 199 8.85 31.84 43.28
N LYS A 200 8.48 30.61 43.69
CA LYS A 200 8.04 30.31 45.07
C LYS A 200 9.21 30.45 46.06
N VAL A 201 10.40 29.98 45.70
CA VAL A 201 11.60 30.08 46.53
C VAL A 201 12.06 31.54 46.68
N GLU A 202 12.02 32.35 45.64
CA GLU A 202 12.35 33.78 45.71
C GLU A 202 11.34 34.58 46.54
N LYS A 203 10.04 34.31 46.40
CA LYS A 203 9.01 34.91 47.26
C LYS A 203 9.19 34.52 48.74
N ALA A 204 9.64 33.29 49.02
CA ALA A 204 9.96 32.85 50.37
C ALA A 204 11.23 33.52 50.94
N LYS A 205 12.27 33.74 50.10
CA LYS A 205 13.49 34.46 50.48
C LYS A 205 13.24 35.95 50.73
N ALA A 206 12.42 36.61 49.90
CA ALA A 206 12.02 38.00 50.06
C ALA A 206 11.19 38.25 51.34
N LYS A 207 10.35 37.28 51.73
CA LYS A 207 9.64 37.33 53.03
C LYS A 207 10.59 37.19 54.23
N LYS A 208 11.68 36.42 54.12
CA LYS A 208 12.71 36.29 55.18
C LYS A 208 13.65 37.48 55.29
N SER A 209 13.87 38.27 54.23
CA SER A 209 14.77 39.43 54.26
C SER A 209 14.12 40.73 54.75
N SER A 210 12.79 40.80 54.91
CA SER A 210 12.12 42.03 55.38
C SER A 210 12.19 42.26 56.90
N SER A 211 12.80 41.35 57.69
CA SER A 211 12.93 41.51 59.14
C SER A 211 14.22 42.17 59.63
N ARG A 212 15.04 42.80 58.75
CA ARG A 212 16.26 43.49 59.20
C ARG A 212 16.53 44.78 58.42
N ARG A 213 16.58 45.87 59.20
CA ARG A 213 17.07 47.24 58.93
C ARG A 213 16.04 48.27 58.43
N THR A 214 15.46 48.96 59.41
CA THR A 214 15.12 50.38 59.34
C THR A 214 16.40 51.22 59.20
N SER A 215 16.56 51.97 58.11
CA SER A 215 17.39 53.18 58.11
C SER A 215 16.83 54.22 57.15
N THR A 216 16.73 55.44 57.65
CA THR A 216 16.07 56.58 57.01
C THR A 216 17.05 57.30 56.10
N ARG A 217 17.13 56.94 54.81
CA ARG A 217 17.73 57.77 53.76
C ARG A 217 16.96 57.62 52.44
N GLN A 218 16.53 58.74 51.88
CA GLN A 218 15.79 58.83 50.61
C GLN A 218 16.55 58.15 49.46
N ASN A 219 15.78 57.45 48.61
CA ASN A 219 16.26 56.56 47.55
C ASN A 219 17.03 57.37 46.46
N PRO A 220 18.31 57.07 46.15
CA PRO A 220 19.13 57.86 45.22
C PRO A 220 18.58 57.90 43.79
N ILE A 221 17.79 56.90 43.40
CA ILE A 221 17.16 56.81 42.07
C ILE A 221 16.13 57.93 41.86
N ILE A 222 15.38 58.30 42.89
CA ILE A 222 14.38 59.39 42.82
C ILE A 222 15.08 60.75 42.65
N LYS A 223 16.28 60.92 43.22
CA LYS A 223 17.07 62.15 43.12
C LYS A 223 17.73 62.34 41.74
N VAL A 224 18.06 61.23 41.05
CA VAL A 224 18.60 61.27 39.68
C VAL A 224 17.50 61.59 38.67
N LEU A 225 16.30 61.00 38.84
CA LEU A 225 15.15 61.22 37.97
C LEU A 225 14.53 62.63 38.09
N THR A 226 14.73 63.30 39.22
CA THR A 226 14.25 64.68 39.46
C THR A 226 15.32 65.75 39.19
N SER A 227 16.51 65.35 38.73
CA SER A 227 17.58 66.31 38.46
C SER A 227 17.31 67.12 37.19
N ALA A 228 17.58 68.42 37.26
CA ALA A 228 17.40 69.37 36.15
C ALA A 228 18.17 68.98 34.88
N SER A 229 19.23 68.17 35.01
CA SER A 229 20.04 67.67 33.89
C SER A 229 19.31 66.61 33.05
N PHE A 230 18.52 65.73 33.68
CA PHE A 230 17.75 64.70 32.98
C PHE A 230 16.55 65.31 32.23
N ILE A 231 15.85 66.24 32.89
CA ILE A 231 14.71 66.96 32.29
C ILE A 231 15.16 67.78 31.07
N ARG A 232 16.33 68.43 31.14
CA ARG A 232 16.88 69.21 30.02
C ARG A 232 17.33 68.32 28.85
N GLY A 233 17.83 67.11 29.14
CA GLY A 233 18.18 66.11 28.12
C GLY A 233 16.97 65.58 27.36
N VAL A 234 15.88 65.26 28.07
CA VAL A 234 14.63 64.78 27.44
C VAL A 234 13.97 65.87 26.61
N MET A 235 13.95 67.13 27.09
CA MET A 235 13.37 68.24 26.33
C MET A 235 14.19 68.61 25.08
N GLY A 236 15.52 68.47 25.15
CA GLY A 236 16.42 68.73 24.00
C GLY A 236 16.29 67.71 22.88
N ILE A 237 15.95 66.45 23.20
CA ILE A 237 15.69 65.39 22.21
C ILE A 237 14.32 65.60 21.56
N LEU A 238 13.29 65.97 22.33
CA LEU A 238 11.97 66.31 21.77
C LEU A 238 12.01 67.53 20.84
N GLY A 239 12.81 68.55 21.17
CA GLY A 239 12.97 69.74 20.31
C GLY A 239 13.70 69.47 18.98
N LYS A 240 14.50 68.39 18.89
CA LYS A 240 15.17 67.94 17.66
C LYS A 240 14.31 67.03 16.78
N ALA A 241 13.28 66.40 17.35
CA ALA A 241 12.35 65.53 16.62
C ALA A 241 11.18 66.31 15.97
N LEU A 242 10.99 67.59 16.32
CA LEU A 242 9.89 68.46 15.87
C LEU A 242 10.35 69.54 14.87
N LYS A 243 11.50 69.36 14.21
CA LYS A 243 12.05 70.28 13.21
C LYS A 243 12.42 69.57 11.92
#